data_AF-A0A7K3LQ67-F1
#
_entry.id   AF-A0A7K3LQ67-F1
#
_cell.length_a   1.000
_cell.length_b   1.000
_cell.length_c   1.000
_cell.angle_alpha   90.00
_cell.angle_beta   90.00
_cell.angle_gamma   90.00
#
_symmetry.space_group_name_H-M   'P 1'
#
loop_
_entity.id
_entity.type
_entity.pdbx_description
1 polymer ?
#
loop_
_entity_poly.entity_id
_entity_poly.type
_entity_poly.pdbx_seq_one_letter_code
_entity_poly.pdbx_strand_id
1 'polypeptide(L)' 'MTAPVLTGPAVIWMAPAEYAEYRRLGIATVYRWLKAGRIPGAEQVAERHTWRIPVHTGV' A
#
# COMPACT_ATOMS: atom_id res chain seq x y z
N MET A 1 -18.29 -18.37 24.55
CA MET A 1 -18.33 -18.47 23.07
C MET A 1 -17.18 -17.63 22.54
N THR A 2 -16.05 -18.26 22.19
CA THR A 2 -14.84 -17.57 21.73
C THR A 2 -14.91 -17.50 20.21
N ALA A 3 -15.01 -16.30 19.63
CA ALA A 3 -14.96 -16.12 18.19
C ALA A 3 -13.57 -16.52 17.66
N PRO A 4 -13.46 -17.21 16.51
CA PRO A 4 -12.18 -17.41 15.87
C PRO A 4 -11.69 -16.06 15.36
N VAL A 5 -10.64 -15.53 15.98
CA VAL A 5 -9.88 -14.39 15.44
C VAL A 5 -9.25 -14.91 14.15
N LEU A 6 -9.81 -14.48 13.01
CA LEU A 6 -9.21 -14.68 11.71
C LEU A 6 -7.95 -13.81 11.64
N THR A 7 -6.83 -14.33 12.13
CA THR A 7 -5.52 -13.69 12.01
C THR A 7 -5.01 -13.82 10.58
N GLY A 8 -5.67 -13.13 9.65
CA GLY A 8 -5.10 -12.86 8.33
C GLY A 8 -4.08 -11.73 8.43
N PRO A 9 -3.09 -11.65 7.50
CA PRO A 9 -2.14 -10.55 7.49
C PRO A 9 -2.92 -9.23 7.35
N ALA A 10 -2.79 -8.34 8.34
CA ALA A 10 -3.44 -7.05 8.28
C ALA A 10 -2.89 -6.27 7.07
N VAL A 11 -3.80 -5.82 6.21
CA VAL A 11 -3.46 -4.99 5.05
C VAL A 11 -3.66 -3.54 5.44
N ILE A 12 -2.58 -2.79 5.51
CA ILE A 12 -2.61 -1.35 5.73
C ILE A 12 -2.52 -0.67 4.36
N TRP A 13 -3.48 0.19 4.06
CA TRP A 13 -3.45 1.01 2.85
C TRP A 13 -2.72 2.32 3.13
N MET A 14 -1.67 2.59 2.37
CA MET A 14 -0.83 3.78 2.52
C MET A 14 -0.91 4.66 1.26
N ALA A 15 -0.81 5.97 1.46
CA ALA A 15 -0.57 6.92 0.37
C ALA A 15 0.87 6.75 -0.18
N PRO A 16 1.18 7.27 -1.39
CA PRO A 16 2.50 7.09 -1.99
C PRO A 16 3.62 7.74 -1.18
N ALA A 17 3.32 8.85 -0.49
CA ALA A 17 4.25 9.54 0.40
C ALA A 17 4.58 8.69 1.63
N GLU A 18 3.56 8.13 2.30
CA GLU A 18 3.74 7.25 3.45
C GLU A 18 4.50 5.97 3.06
N TYR A 19 4.18 5.40 1.89
CA TYR A 19 4.91 4.25 1.36
C TYR A 19 6.38 4.57 1.04
N ALA A 20 6.64 5.78 0.53
CA ALA A 20 7.99 6.27 0.27
C ALA A 20 8.79 6.37 1.57
N GLU A 21 8.21 6.93 2.63
CA GLU A 21 8.84 7.00 3.96
C GLU A 21 9.06 5.60 4.56
N TYR A 22 8.04 4.74 4.53
CA TYR A 22 8.10 3.38 5.05
C TYR A 22 9.21 2.54 4.39
N ARG A 23 9.36 2.65 3.06
CA ARG A 23 10.40 1.94 2.30
C ARG A 23 11.73 2.71 2.20
N ARG A 24 11.82 3.93 2.76
CA ARG A 24 12.95 4.86 2.59
C ARG A 24 13.34 5.09 1.12
N LEU A 25 12.34 5.32 0.28
CA LEU A 25 12.48 5.59 -1.15
C LEU A 25 12.13 7.05 -1.46
N GLY A 26 12.66 7.58 -2.57
CA GLY A 26 12.21 8.85 -3.10
C GLY A 26 10.78 8.75 -3.65
N ILE A 27 9.95 9.76 -3.38
CA ILE A 27 8.54 9.81 -3.84
C ILE A 27 8.41 9.66 -5.37
N ALA A 28 9.34 10.23 -6.14
CA ALA A 28 9.38 10.09 -7.60
C ALA A 28 9.59 8.63 -8.05
N THR A 29 10.40 7.86 -7.31
CA THR A 29 10.60 6.43 -7.58
C THR A 29 9.33 5.64 -7.34
N VAL A 30 8.58 5.97 -6.28
CA VAL A 30 7.30 5.32 -5.98
C VAL A 30 6.29 5.57 -7.10
N TYR A 31 6.12 6.82 -7.54
CA TYR A 31 5.24 7.13 -8.68
C TYR A 31 5.66 6.45 -9.98
N ARG A 32 6.96 6.33 -10.25
CA ARG A 32 7.47 5.58 -11.40
C ARG A 32 7.10 4.10 -11.31
N TRP A 33 7.21 3.49 -10.13
CA TRP A 33 6.83 2.09 -9.92
C TRP A 33 5.33 1.87 -10.01
N LEU A 34 4.51 2.79 -9.50
CA LEU A 34 3.06 2.77 -9.64
C LEU A 34 2.65 2.80 -11.11
N LYS A 35 3.17 3.78 -11.88
CA LYS A 35 2.92 3.86 -13.33
C LYS A 35 3.40 2.64 -14.11
N ALA A 36 4.47 2.01 -13.64
CA ALA A 36 5.02 0.80 -14.25
C ALA A 36 4.34 -0.51 -13.76
N GLY A 37 3.34 -0.43 -12.87
CA GLY A 37 2.65 -1.60 -12.31
C GLY A 37 3.54 -2.51 -11.45
N ARG A 38 4.63 -1.98 -10.87
CA ARG A 38 5.58 -2.75 -10.06
C ARG A 38 5.17 -2.93 -8.60
N ILE A 39 4.13 -2.24 -8.16
CA ILE A 39 3.61 -2.36 -6.80
C ILE A 39 2.33 -3.21 -6.85
N PRO A 40 2.39 -4.48 -6.42
CA PRO A 40 1.25 -5.38 -6.50
C PRO A 40 0.10 -4.88 -5.61
N GLY A 41 -1.12 -4.92 -6.15
CA GLY A 41 -2.33 -4.48 -5.44
C GLY A 41 -2.46 -2.96 -5.25
N ALA A 42 -1.55 -2.16 -5.82
CA ALA A 42 -1.73 -0.71 -5.80
C ALA A 42 -2.91 -0.29 -6.67
N GLU A 43 -3.76 0.58 -6.14
CA GLU A 43 -4.96 1.04 -6.81
C GLU A 43 -4.97 2.56 -6.95
N GLN A 44 -5.46 3.04 -8.09
CA GLN A 44 -5.66 4.47 -8.30
C GLN A 44 -7.07 4.86 -7.85
N VAL A 45 -7.15 5.78 -6.89
CA VAL A 45 -8.40 6.37 -6.41
C VAL A 45 -8.83 7.47 -7.36
N ALA A 46 -9.86 7.19 -8.17
CA ALA A 46 -10.36 8.08 -9.22
C ALA A 46 -10.74 9.47 -8.68
N GLU A 47 -11.31 9.55 -7.48
CA GLU A 47 -11.81 10.80 -6.87
C GLU A 47 -10.72 11.83 -6.57
N ARG A 48 -9.45 11.42 -6.42
CA ARG A 48 -8.35 12.32 -6.01
C ARG A 48 -7.10 12.19 -6.87
N HIS A 49 -7.16 11.44 -7.98
CA HIS A 49 -5.99 11.10 -8.80
C HIS A 49 -4.80 10.56 -7.97
N THR A 50 -5.11 9.93 -6.83
CA THR A 50 -4.15 9.47 -5.82
C THR A 50 -4.03 7.96 -5.88
N TRP A 51 -2.90 7.41 -5.46
CA TRP A 51 -2.71 5.97 -5.38
C TRP A 51 -2.81 5.49 -3.93
N ARG A 52 -3.38 4.30 -3.72
CA ARG A 52 -3.33 3.58 -2.44
C ARG A 52 -2.51 2.32 -2.63
N ILE A 53 -1.55 2.10 -1.74
CA ILE A 53 -0.62 0.98 -1.79
C ILE A 53 -0.91 0.05 -0.62
N PRO A 54 -1.21 -1.23 -0.85
CA PRO A 54 -1.39 -2.19 0.22
C PRO A 54 -0.03 -2.62 0.77
N VAL A 55 0.09 -2.56 2.08
CA VAL A 55 1.23 -3.09 2.83
C VAL A 55 0.71 -4.17 3.75
N HIS A 56 1.15 -5.41 3.50
CA HIS A 56 0.86 -6.52 4.38
C HIS A 56 1.78 -6.44 5.59
N THR A 57 1.24 -6.07 6.75
CA THR A 57 1.94 -6.24 8.03
C THR A 57 1.68 -7.66 8.51
N GLY A 58 2.36 -8.62 7.88
CA GLY A 58 2.38 -10.00 8.35
C GLY A 58 3.57 -10.21 9.28
N VAL A 59 3.28 -10.46 10.56
CA VAL A 59 4.09 -11.35 11.41
C VAL A 59 3.14 -12.41 11.94
#